data_AF-A0A1B1HY19-F1
#
_entry.id   AF-A0A1B1HY19-F1
#
_cell.length_a   1.000
_cell.length_b   1.000
_cell.length_c   1.000
_cell.angle_alpha   90.00
_cell.angle_beta   90.00
_cell.angle_gamma   90.00
#
_symmetry.space_group_name_H-M   'P 1'
#
loop_
_entity.id
_entity.type
_entity.pdbx_description
1 polymer ?
#
loop_
_entity_poly.entity_id
_entity_poly.type
_entity_poly.pdbx_seq_one_letter_code
_entity_poly.pdbx_strand_id
1 'polypeptide(L)' 'SFRTPRDSKLEAPAEEDVWEILRQAPPSEYECIAFQYGVTDLRGMLKRLKGMRRDEKKST' A
#
# COMPACT_ATOMS: atom_id res chain seq x y z
N SER A 1 -22.61 -25.11 -2.44
CA SER A 1 -22.22 -23.70 -2.22
C SER A 1 -21.01 -23.65 -1.31
N PHE A 2 -19.81 -23.61 -1.88
CA PHE A 2 -18.57 -23.54 -1.09
C PHE A 2 -18.20 -22.08 -0.86
N ARG A 3 -18.55 -21.53 0.30
CA ARG A 3 -17.94 -20.30 0.80
C ARG A 3 -16.67 -20.69 1.54
N THR A 4 -15.52 -20.47 0.92
CA THR A 4 -14.24 -20.49 1.62
C THR A 4 -14.17 -19.27 2.53
N PRO A 5 -13.75 -19.41 3.80
CA PRO A 5 -13.43 -18.25 4.63
C PRO A 5 -12.18 -17.63 4.03
N ARG A 6 -12.32 -16.44 3.46
CA ARG A 6 -11.20 -15.67 2.94
C ARG A 6 -10.39 -15.25 4.17
N ASP A 7 -9.29 -15.95 4.39
CA ASP A 7 -8.34 -15.75 5.47
C ASP A 7 -8.02 -14.26 5.59
N SER A 8 -8.58 -13.62 6.61
CA SER A 8 -8.47 -12.17 6.87
C SER A 8 -7.33 -11.89 7.86
N LYS A 9 -6.23 -12.65 7.80
CA LYS A 9 -5.09 -12.52 8.73
C LYS A 9 -3.84 -11.91 8.07
N LEU A 10 -3.87 -11.55 6.79
CA LEU A 10 -2.72 -11.04 6.05
C LEU A 10 -2.86 -9.57 5.59
N GLU A 11 -3.70 -8.76 6.25
CA GLU A 11 -3.86 -7.35 5.85
C GLU A 11 -2.59 -6.52 6.11
N ALA A 12 -1.88 -6.74 7.21
CA ALA A 12 -0.67 -5.99 7.54
C ALA A 12 0.52 -6.17 6.57
N PRO A 13 0.89 -7.40 6.11
CA PRO A 13 1.97 -7.54 5.13
C PRO A 13 1.61 -6.91 3.77
N ALA A 14 0.35 -7.02 3.33
CA ALA A 14 -0.08 -6.45 2.06
C ALA A 14 0.04 -4.91 2.03
N GLU A 15 -0.20 -4.24 3.16
CA GLU A 15 -0.03 -2.79 3.25
C GLU A 15 1.44 -2.35 3.11
N GLU A 16 2.38 -3.08 3.72
CA GLU A 16 3.80 -2.72 3.65
C GLU A 16 4.37 -2.98 2.25
N ASP A 17 4.04 -4.13 1.65
CA ASP A 17 4.39 -4.48 0.27
C ASP A 17 3.87 -3.45 -0.74
N VAL A 18 2.59 -3.08 -0.66
CA VAL A 18 2.00 -2.08 -1.58
C VAL A 18 2.67 -0.73 -1.43
N TRP A 19 3.00 -0.32 -0.21
CA TRP A 19 3.64 0.96 0.03
C TRP A 19 5.03 1.04 -0.64
N GLU A 20 5.82 -0.04 -0.59
CA GLU A 20 7.10 -0.12 -1.30
C GLU A 20 6.95 -0.10 -2.82
N ILE A 21 5.91 -0.75 -3.35
CA ILE A 21 5.60 -0.75 -4.79
C ILE A 21 5.17 0.67 -5.23
N LEU A 22 4.28 1.34 -4.48
CA LEU A 22 3.81 2.70 -4.75
C LEU A 22 4.95 3.73 -4.78
N ARG A 23 6.02 3.49 -4.02
CA ARG A 23 7.22 4.35 -4.01
C ARG A 23 7.99 4.33 -5.33
N GLN A 24 7.96 3.22 -6.05
CA GLN A 24 8.64 3.03 -7.33
C GLN A 24 7.70 3.20 -8.53
N ALA A 25 6.41 2.96 -8.33
CA ALA A 25 5.39 3.03 -9.37
C ALA A 25 4.96 4.48 -9.72
N PRO A 26 4.47 4.71 -10.95
CA PRO A 26 3.85 5.97 -11.32
C PRO A 26 2.47 6.13 -10.67
N PRO A 27 2.00 7.37 -10.48
CA PRO A 27 0.70 7.65 -9.84
C PRO A 27 -0.49 7.06 -10.59
N SER A 28 -0.36 6.81 -11.90
CA SER A 28 -1.38 6.14 -12.71
C SER A 28 -1.64 4.69 -12.30
N GLU A 29 -0.68 4.03 -11.65
CA GLU A 29 -0.79 2.62 -11.24
C GLU A 29 -1.22 2.45 -9.78
N TYR A 30 -1.32 3.54 -9.02
CA TYR A 30 -1.58 3.47 -7.57
C TYR A 30 -2.88 2.76 -7.21
N GLU A 31 -3.95 3.05 -7.95
CA GLU A 31 -5.24 2.38 -7.77
C GLU A 31 -5.16 0.92 -8.19
N CYS A 32 -4.46 0.62 -9.29
CA CYS A 32 -4.31 -0.74 -9.80
C CYS A 32 -3.58 -1.63 -8.78
N ILE A 33 -2.49 -1.11 -8.20
CA ILE A 33 -1.73 -1.77 -7.14
C ILE A 33 -2.62 -1.94 -5.91
N ALA A 34 -3.26 -0.89 -5.40
CA ALA A 34 -4.11 -1.01 -4.22
C ALA A 34 -5.23 -2.05 -4.39
N PHE A 35 -5.92 -2.05 -5.54
CA PHE A 35 -6.94 -3.05 -5.84
C PHE A 35 -6.39 -4.47 -5.96
N GLN A 36 -5.22 -4.64 -6.57
CA GLN A 36 -4.60 -5.95 -6.79
C GLN A 36 -4.26 -6.66 -5.48
N TYR A 37 -3.82 -5.90 -4.49
CA TYR A 37 -3.46 -6.39 -3.16
C TYR A 37 -4.61 -6.31 -2.14
N GLY A 38 -5.79 -5.83 -2.56
CA GLY A 38 -6.96 -5.71 -1.68
C GLY A 38 -6.85 -4.58 -0.65
N VAL A 39 -5.97 -3.60 -0.88
CA VAL A 39 -5.82 -2.42 -0.05
C VAL A 39 -7.01 -1.50 -0.25
N THR A 40 -7.72 -1.23 0.84
CA THR A 40 -8.83 -0.28 0.86
C THR A 40 -8.40 1.13 1.22
N ASP A 41 -7.28 1.30 1.94
CA ASP A 41 -6.82 2.59 2.45
C ASP A 41 -5.66 3.20 1.64
N LEU A 42 -5.84 3.30 0.31
CA LEU A 42 -4.86 3.96 -0.57
C LEU A 42 -4.58 5.41 -0.11
N ARG A 43 -5.59 6.11 0.44
CA ARG A 43 -5.45 7.50 0.91
C ARG A 43 -4.45 7.61 2.08
N GLY A 44 -4.51 6.69 3.05
CA GLY A 44 -3.55 6.64 4.17
C GLY A 44 -2.16 6.28 3.71
N MET A 45 -2.02 5.35 2.76
CA MET A 45 -0.73 5.01 2.15
C MET A 45 -0.08 6.18 1.43
N LEU A 46 -0.84 6.91 0.61
CA LEU A 46 -0.32 8.11 -0.07
C LEU A 46 0.07 9.21 0.93
N LYS A 47 -0.62 9.32 2.07
CA LYS A 47 -0.25 10.24 3.15
C LYS A 47 1.07 9.84 3.82
N ARG A 48 1.29 8.54 4.08
CA ARG A 48 2.57 8.00 4.59
C ARG A 48 3.71 8.23 3.58
N LEU A 49 3.48 7.92 2.30
CA LEU A 49 4.45 8.13 1.21
C LEU A 49 4.89 9.60 1.08
N LYS A 50 3.94 10.54 1.19
CA LYS A 50 4.23 11.99 1.19
C LYS A 50 4.98 12.45 2.44
N GLY A 51 4.72 11.82 3.60
CA GLY A 51 5.43 12.11 4.85
C GLY A 51 6.91 11.77 4.77
N MET A 52 7.27 10.62 4.20
CA MET A 52 8.67 10.17 4.13
C MET A 52 9.51 10.88 3.07
N ARG A 53 8.94 11.30 1.93
CA ARG A 53 9.64 12.22 0.99
C ARG A 53 10.09 13.53 1.66
N ARG A 54 9.47 13.90 2.79
CA ARG A 54 9.83 15.08 3.59
C ARG A 54 10.90 14.76 4.63
N ASP A 55 10.93 13.53 5.15
CA ASP A 55 11.90 13.04 6.15
C ASP A 55 13.18 12.44 5.56
N GLU A 56 13.26 12.19 4.24
CA GLU A 56 14.52 11.78 3.57
C GLU A 56 15.62 12.86 3.57
N LYS A 57 15.36 14.03 4.18
CA LYS A 57 16.39 15.03 4.54
C LYS A 57 16.88 14.94 6.00
N LYS A 58 16.53 13.88 6.74
CA LYS A 58 16.91 13.71 8.16
C LYS A 58 17.76 12.48 8.48
N SER A 59 18.28 11.79 7.46
CA SER A 59 19.34 10.79 7.65
C SER A 59 20.58 11.14 6.82
N THR A 60 21.12 12.33 7.06
CA THR A 60 22.56 12.63 6.99
C THR A 60 22.87 13.84 7.85
#